data_AF-A0A3D1TTJ0-F1
#
_entry.id   AF-A0A3D1TTJ0-F1
#
_cell.length_a   1.000
_cell.length_b   1.000
_cell.length_c   1.000
_cell.angle_alpha   90.00
_cell.angle_beta   90.00
_cell.angle_gamma   90.00
#
_symmetry.space_group_name_H-M   'P 1'
#
loop_
_entity.id
_entity.type
_entity.pdbx_description
1 polymer ?
#
loop_
_entity_poly.entity_id
_entity_poly.type
_entity_poly.pdbx_seq_one_letter_code
_entity_poly.pdbx_strand_id
1 'polypeptide(L)'
;MYWWKHGTRDDLRFDFDLAAGIGLTQLQVALPWAEFQDRADTVPAAPMRSLEMLLDEAAEYSLTLRLRLLSVLVGRLLWLPHWTLDPLTAGDREVFNGRGFTNLEPRKLFTDPQMVDAEALVVDEIVGEFCSHPAAGAWVLDGGLFAASSPDSRHAGEAWLDALVTAA
;
A
#
# COMPACT_ATOMS: atom_id res chain seq x y z
N MET A 1 5.84 8.30 -6.36
CA MET A 1 6.27 6.98 -6.88
C MET A 1 5.58 6.81 -8.23
N TYR A 2 6.18 7.39 -9.26
CA TYR A 2 5.59 7.67 -10.58
C TYR A 2 5.02 6.44 -11.31
N TRP A 3 5.61 5.27 -11.04
CA TRP A 3 5.35 4.05 -11.77
C TRP A 3 3.89 3.56 -11.67
N TRP A 4 3.23 3.68 -10.52
CA TRP A 4 1.83 3.22 -10.39
C TRP A 4 0.81 3.97 -11.24
N LYS A 5 1.16 5.16 -11.76
CA LYS A 5 0.30 5.94 -12.65
C LYS A 5 0.75 5.93 -14.12
N HIS A 6 2.02 5.64 -14.36
CA HIS A 6 2.68 5.89 -15.65
C HIS A 6 3.64 4.80 -16.10
N GLY A 7 3.83 3.77 -15.28
CA GLY A 7 4.71 2.66 -15.55
C GLY A 7 4.25 1.85 -16.75
N THR A 8 5.22 1.28 -17.45
CA THR A 8 5.00 0.45 -18.63
C THR A 8 5.44 -0.99 -18.37
N ARG A 9 5.03 -1.92 -19.24
CA ARG A 9 5.53 -3.30 -19.22
C ARG A 9 7.03 -3.37 -19.44
N ASP A 10 7.57 -2.52 -20.32
CA ASP A 10 9.00 -2.51 -20.63
C ASP A 10 9.85 -2.13 -19.41
N ASP A 11 9.36 -1.23 -18.56
CA ASP A 11 10.03 -0.90 -17.29
C ASP A 11 10.14 -2.13 -16.37
N LEU A 12 9.10 -2.97 -16.31
CA LEU A 12 9.08 -4.17 -15.47
C LEU A 12 9.98 -5.27 -15.99
N ARG A 13 9.98 -5.49 -17.29
CA ARG A 13 10.75 -6.57 -17.93
C ARG A 13 12.24 -6.44 -17.63
N PHE A 14 12.77 -5.23 -17.62
CA PHE A 14 14.15 -5.00 -17.23
C PHE A 14 14.46 -5.48 -15.80
N ASP A 15 13.61 -5.12 -14.84
CA ASP A 15 13.79 -5.50 -13.43
C ASP A 15 13.59 -7.02 -13.22
N PHE A 16 12.64 -7.63 -13.94
CA PHE A 16 12.35 -9.06 -13.85
C PHE A 16 13.39 -9.92 -14.57
N ASP A 17 13.92 -9.49 -15.71
CA ASP A 17 15.06 -10.12 -16.37
C ASP A 17 16.26 -10.18 -15.42
N LEU A 18 16.55 -9.09 -14.71
CA LEU A 18 17.63 -9.05 -13.73
C LEU A 18 17.36 -10.01 -12.58
N ALA A 19 16.14 -9.99 -12.01
CA ALA A 19 15.75 -10.87 -10.91
C ALA A 19 15.87 -12.36 -11.28
N ALA A 20 15.35 -12.74 -12.45
CA ALA A 20 15.44 -14.09 -12.98
C ALA A 20 16.89 -14.49 -13.30
N GLY A 21 17.69 -13.56 -13.84
CA GLY A 21 19.10 -13.77 -14.18
C GLY A 21 19.98 -14.12 -12.97
N ILE A 22 19.60 -13.67 -11.77
CA ILE A 22 20.28 -14.04 -10.51
C ILE A 22 19.55 -15.14 -9.72
N GLY A 23 18.49 -15.72 -10.28
CA GLY A 23 17.76 -16.84 -9.69
C GLY A 23 16.79 -16.47 -8.56
N LEU A 24 16.32 -15.22 -8.50
CA LEU A 24 15.22 -14.87 -7.61
C LEU A 24 13.91 -15.50 -8.10
N THR A 25 13.10 -15.98 -7.16
CA THR A 25 11.78 -16.58 -7.42
C THR A 25 10.64 -15.83 -6.72
N GLN A 26 10.99 -14.89 -5.83
CA GLN A 26 10.03 -14.07 -5.11
C GLN A 26 10.56 -12.64 -4.95
N LEU A 27 9.70 -11.66 -5.19
CA LEU A 27 9.97 -10.24 -4.96
C LEU A 27 8.98 -9.66 -3.96
N GLN A 28 9.35 -8.56 -3.29
CA GLN A 28 8.44 -7.82 -2.43
C GLN A 28 8.16 -6.45 -3.03
N VAL A 29 6.88 -6.13 -3.19
CA VAL A 29 6.44 -4.88 -3.81
C VAL A 29 5.60 -4.10 -2.82
N ALA A 30 5.93 -2.81 -2.67
CA ALA A 30 5.16 -1.88 -1.86
C ALA A 30 4.00 -1.29 -2.68
N LEU A 31 2.79 -1.36 -2.14
CA LEU A 31 1.59 -0.73 -2.68
C LEU A 31 1.32 0.55 -1.87
N PRO A 32 1.75 1.75 -2.34
CA PRO A 32 1.65 2.95 -1.53
C PRO A 32 0.21 3.36 -1.33
N TRP A 33 -0.16 3.59 -0.09
CA TRP A 33 -1.54 3.92 0.24
C TRP A 33 -2.03 5.16 -0.52
N ALA A 34 -1.20 6.20 -0.59
CA ALA A 34 -1.51 7.44 -1.30
C ALA A 34 -1.70 7.29 -2.81
N GLU A 35 -1.22 6.20 -3.42
CA GLU A 35 -1.44 5.89 -4.83
C GLU A 35 -2.74 5.12 -5.03
N PHE A 36 -3.00 4.14 -4.15
CA PHE A 36 -4.18 3.26 -4.21
C PHE A 36 -5.42 3.87 -3.55
N GLN A 37 -5.32 5.03 -2.89
CA GLN A 37 -6.47 5.70 -2.27
C GLN A 37 -6.27 7.21 -2.15
N ASP A 38 -6.51 7.96 -3.24
CA ASP A 38 -6.44 9.44 -3.22
C ASP A 38 -7.63 10.08 -2.47
N ARG A 39 -8.71 9.32 -2.28
CA ARG A 39 -9.89 9.68 -1.47
C ARG A 39 -10.27 8.52 -0.56
N ALA A 40 -10.68 8.82 0.66
CA ALA A 40 -11.01 7.81 1.68
C ALA A 40 -12.02 6.74 1.23
N ASP A 41 -12.90 7.07 0.29
CA ASP A 41 -14.02 6.26 -0.15
C ASP A 41 -13.83 5.64 -1.55
N THR A 42 -12.62 5.68 -2.12
CA THR A 42 -12.40 5.21 -3.50
C THR A 42 -11.00 4.68 -3.76
N VAL A 43 -10.92 3.49 -4.35
CA VAL A 43 -9.71 2.95 -4.96
C VAL A 43 -9.71 3.27 -6.45
N PRO A 44 -8.74 4.05 -6.98
CA PRO A 44 -8.76 4.46 -8.37
C PRO A 44 -8.36 3.30 -9.30
N ALA A 45 -9.02 3.18 -10.46
CA ALA A 45 -8.77 2.10 -11.41
C ALA A 45 -7.39 2.14 -12.10
N ALA A 46 -6.67 3.26 -12.05
CA ALA A 46 -5.35 3.38 -12.68
C ALA A 46 -4.28 2.51 -11.99
N PRO A 47 -4.00 2.66 -10.69
CA PRO A 47 -3.04 1.80 -9.99
C PRO A 47 -3.48 0.33 -9.95
N MET A 48 -4.79 0.03 -9.93
CA MET A 48 -5.30 -1.34 -10.03
C MET A 48 -4.88 -2.01 -11.36
N ARG A 49 -5.03 -1.33 -12.49
CA ARG A 49 -4.56 -1.81 -13.79
C ARG A 49 -3.04 -1.96 -13.86
N SER A 50 -2.29 -1.08 -13.19
CA SER A 50 -0.83 -1.22 -13.07
C SER A 50 -0.44 -2.41 -12.20
N LEU A 51 -1.23 -2.75 -11.17
CA LEU A 51 -1.02 -3.93 -10.35
C LEU A 51 -1.33 -5.23 -11.12
N GLU A 52 -2.42 -5.26 -11.88
CA GLU A 52 -2.73 -6.36 -12.79
C GLU A 52 -1.57 -6.59 -13.77
N MET A 53 -1.10 -5.53 -14.43
CA MET A 53 0.05 -5.61 -15.35
C MET A 53 1.32 -6.11 -14.66
N LEU A 54 1.60 -5.65 -13.43
CA LEU A 54 2.74 -6.12 -12.64
C LEU A 54 2.64 -7.62 -12.35
N LEU A 55 1.45 -8.07 -11.96
CA LEU A 55 1.16 -9.45 -11.62
C LEU A 55 1.27 -10.37 -12.85
N ASP A 56 0.69 -9.95 -13.98
CA ASP A 56 0.80 -10.64 -15.27
C ASP A 56 2.26 -10.87 -15.66
N GLU A 57 3.06 -9.79 -15.68
CA GLU A 57 4.48 -9.89 -16.04
C GLU A 57 5.23 -10.76 -15.02
N ALA A 58 4.94 -10.66 -13.73
CA ALA A 58 5.60 -11.52 -12.73
C ALA A 58 5.29 -13.01 -12.97
N ALA A 59 4.06 -13.34 -13.38
CA ALA A 59 3.68 -14.70 -13.71
C ALA A 59 4.43 -15.23 -14.95
N GLU A 60 4.65 -14.41 -15.98
CA GLU A 60 5.44 -14.79 -17.16
C GLU A 60 6.87 -15.20 -16.77
N TYR A 61 7.43 -14.56 -15.75
CA TYR A 61 8.76 -14.85 -15.22
C TYR A 61 8.78 -15.93 -14.13
N SER A 62 7.65 -16.58 -13.84
CA SER A 62 7.50 -17.52 -12.73
C SER A 62 7.91 -16.91 -11.36
N LEU A 63 7.75 -15.59 -11.22
CA LEU A 63 7.98 -14.86 -9.98
C LEU A 63 6.68 -14.81 -9.16
N THR A 64 6.83 -14.94 -7.86
CA THR A 64 5.76 -14.65 -6.90
C THR A 64 6.03 -13.32 -6.21
N LEU A 65 4.96 -12.56 -5.95
CA LEU A 65 5.04 -11.25 -5.32
C LEU A 65 4.49 -11.31 -3.89
N ARG A 66 5.26 -10.78 -2.95
CA ARG A 66 4.80 -10.40 -1.62
C ARG A 66 4.35 -8.94 -1.68
N LEU A 67 3.06 -8.72 -1.64
CA LEU A 67 2.45 -7.40 -1.80
C LEU A 67 2.24 -6.75 -0.42
N ARG A 68 2.91 -5.63 -0.19
CA ARG A 68 2.78 -4.84 1.04
C ARG A 68 1.69 -3.79 0.86
N LEU A 69 0.52 -4.10 1.38
CA LEU A 69 -0.64 -3.23 1.42
C LEU A 69 -0.37 -2.02 2.32
N LEU A 70 -1.10 -0.92 2.08
CA LEU A 70 -1.06 0.28 2.92
C LEU A 70 0.39 0.77 3.17
N SER A 71 1.23 0.78 2.14
CA SER A 71 2.62 1.21 2.27
C SER A 71 2.71 2.72 2.41
N VAL A 72 3.34 3.16 3.51
CA VAL A 72 3.47 4.59 3.84
C VAL A 72 4.92 5.04 3.99
N LEU A 73 5.88 4.11 3.90
CA LEU A 73 7.30 4.41 3.97
C LEU A 73 7.97 4.26 2.61
N VAL A 74 8.61 5.35 2.16
CA VAL A 74 9.53 5.34 1.03
C VAL A 74 10.90 5.75 1.55
N GLY A 75 11.75 4.76 1.82
CA GLY A 75 12.99 4.98 2.58
C GLY A 75 12.66 5.47 4.00
N ARG A 76 13.01 6.73 4.32
CA ARG A 76 12.72 7.37 5.61
C ARG A 76 11.52 8.33 5.58
N LEU A 77 11.02 8.63 4.38
CA LEU A 77 9.92 9.55 4.16
C LEU A 77 8.59 8.87 4.48
N LEU A 78 7.75 9.52 5.29
CA LEU A 78 6.34 9.17 5.36
C LEU A 78 5.61 9.76 4.16
N TRP A 79 4.90 8.90 3.46
CA TRP A 79 4.01 9.28 2.40
C TRP A 79 2.62 8.77 2.71
N LEU A 80 1.74 9.70 3.04
CA LEU A 80 0.36 9.41 3.42
C LEU A 80 -0.59 10.10 2.44
N PRO A 81 -1.80 9.55 2.21
CA PRO A 81 -2.84 10.30 1.52
C PRO A 81 -3.16 11.59 2.29
N HIS A 82 -3.40 12.69 1.58
CA HIS A 82 -3.64 13.99 2.23
C HIS A 82 -4.84 14.00 3.20
N TRP A 83 -5.84 13.14 2.98
CA TRP A 83 -7.05 13.05 3.79
C TRP A 83 -6.86 12.27 5.10
N THR A 84 -5.74 11.56 5.28
CA THR A 84 -5.42 10.86 6.53
C THR A 84 -4.77 11.77 7.57
N LEU A 85 -4.52 13.04 7.24
CA LEU A 85 -3.86 14.00 8.13
C LEU A 85 -4.89 14.79 8.93
N ASP A 86 -4.56 15.11 10.17
CA ASP A 86 -5.35 16.00 11.01
C ASP A 86 -4.98 17.46 10.69
N PRO A 87 -5.92 18.26 10.13
CA PRO A 87 -5.63 19.65 9.79
C PRO A 87 -5.40 20.56 11.00
N LEU A 88 -5.71 20.10 12.21
CA LEU A 88 -5.59 20.88 13.45
C LEU A 88 -4.33 20.56 14.25
N THR A 89 -3.63 19.48 13.91
CA THR A 89 -2.50 18.98 14.68
C THR A 89 -1.25 18.94 13.83
N ALA A 90 -0.22 19.68 14.28
CA ALA A 90 1.10 19.68 13.67
C ALA A 90 2.10 18.97 14.60
N GLY A 91 2.96 18.14 14.03
CA GLY A 91 4.01 17.41 14.72
C GLY A 91 5.40 17.79 14.23
N ASP A 92 6.39 17.03 14.71
CA ASP A 92 7.82 17.27 14.43
C ASP A 92 8.34 16.56 13.16
N ARG A 93 7.52 15.68 12.57
CA ARG A 93 7.90 14.86 11.41
C ARG A 93 7.33 15.43 10.13
N GLU A 94 8.19 15.54 9.12
CA GLU A 94 7.75 15.88 7.77
C GLU A 94 7.11 14.67 7.07
N VAL A 95 5.95 14.91 6.47
CA VAL A 95 5.14 13.97 5.72
C VAL A 95 4.93 14.52 4.32
N PHE A 96 5.13 13.69 3.30
CA PHE A 96 4.70 13.99 1.95
C PHE A 96 3.25 13.54 1.79
N ASN A 97 2.36 14.44 1.34
CA ASN A 97 0.92 14.14 1.25
C ASN A 97 0.42 13.92 -0.19
N GLY A 98 1.34 13.75 -1.15
CA GLY A 98 1.05 13.69 -2.58
C GLY A 98 0.93 15.05 -3.29
N ARG A 99 0.74 16.14 -2.54
CA ARG A 99 0.69 17.53 -3.07
C ARG A 99 1.88 18.38 -2.65
N GLY A 100 2.53 18.01 -1.56
CA GLY A 100 3.70 18.68 -1.01
C GLY A 100 4.10 18.07 0.32
N PHE A 101 5.15 18.64 0.91
CA PHE A 101 5.54 18.32 2.28
C PHE A 101 4.71 19.13 3.27
N THR A 102 4.40 18.51 4.40
CA THR A 102 3.67 19.09 5.51
C THR A 102 4.15 18.47 6.82
N ASN A 103 3.88 19.12 7.94
CA ASN A 103 4.14 18.60 9.28
C ASN A 103 2.84 18.26 10.03
N LEU A 104 1.70 18.18 9.34
CA LEU A 104 0.46 17.70 9.96
C LEU A 104 0.61 16.25 10.43
N GLU A 105 0.07 15.95 11.60
CA GLU A 105 0.08 14.58 12.12
C GLU A 105 -0.98 13.72 11.42
N PRO A 106 -0.74 12.40 11.31
CA PRO A 106 -1.79 11.47 10.92
C PRO A 106 -2.94 11.49 11.94
N ARG A 107 -4.15 11.29 11.45
CA ARG A 107 -5.28 10.89 12.30
C ARG A 107 -4.97 9.58 13.02
N LYS A 108 -5.86 9.16 13.92
CA LYS A 108 -5.74 7.88 14.62
C LYS A 108 -6.01 6.70 13.65
N LEU A 109 -5.00 6.32 12.87
CA LEU A 109 -5.11 5.32 11.79
C LEU A 109 -5.75 3.99 12.25
N PHE A 110 -5.44 3.57 13.48
CA PHE A 110 -5.89 2.29 14.03
C PHE A 110 -7.22 2.33 14.79
N THR A 111 -7.79 3.51 15.07
CA THR A 111 -8.98 3.64 15.93
C THR A 111 -10.02 4.65 15.46
N ASP A 112 -9.69 5.56 14.54
CA ASP A 112 -10.67 6.40 13.85
C ASP A 112 -11.45 5.50 12.87
N PRO A 113 -12.77 5.33 13.03
CA PRO A 113 -13.56 4.47 12.16
C PRO A 113 -13.43 4.83 10.68
N GLN A 114 -13.30 6.12 10.35
CA GLN A 114 -13.13 6.53 8.95
C GLN A 114 -11.80 6.07 8.36
N MET A 115 -10.75 5.97 9.18
CA MET A 115 -9.45 5.47 8.72
C MET A 115 -9.51 3.95 8.55
N VAL A 116 -10.04 3.24 9.54
CA VAL A 116 -10.16 1.77 9.49
C VAL A 116 -11.05 1.32 8.32
N ASP A 117 -12.18 1.98 8.09
CA ASP A 117 -13.07 1.69 6.96
C ASP A 117 -12.37 1.94 5.61
N ALA A 118 -11.59 3.01 5.50
CA ALA A 118 -10.85 3.33 4.28
C ALA A 118 -9.71 2.32 4.02
N GLU A 119 -8.98 1.92 5.07
CA GLU A 119 -7.96 0.89 4.99
C GLU A 119 -8.55 -0.47 4.61
N ALA A 120 -9.68 -0.84 5.21
CA ALA A 120 -10.42 -2.06 4.89
C ALA A 120 -10.89 -2.08 3.43
N LEU A 121 -11.39 -0.95 2.91
CA LEU A 121 -11.77 -0.82 1.49
C LEU A 121 -10.58 -1.11 0.55
N VAL A 122 -9.39 -0.59 0.87
CA VAL A 122 -8.19 -0.86 0.05
C VAL A 122 -7.82 -2.34 0.09
N VAL A 123 -7.94 -2.96 1.25
CA VAL A 123 -7.66 -4.39 1.41
C VAL A 123 -8.67 -5.22 0.63
N ASP A 124 -9.97 -4.97 0.79
CA ASP A 124 -11.06 -5.66 0.08
C ASP A 124 -10.92 -5.55 -1.43
N GLU A 125 -10.78 -4.33 -1.97
CA GLU A 125 -10.68 -4.11 -3.42
C GLU A 125 -9.42 -4.77 -4.03
N ILE A 126 -8.27 -4.66 -3.36
CA ILE A 126 -7.01 -5.21 -3.90
C ILE A 126 -6.96 -6.73 -3.74
N VAL A 127 -7.27 -7.25 -2.56
CA VAL A 127 -7.19 -8.69 -2.29
C VAL A 127 -8.34 -9.40 -2.99
N GLY A 128 -9.56 -8.87 -2.94
CA GLY A 128 -10.72 -9.43 -3.63
C GLY A 128 -10.49 -9.59 -5.13
N GLU A 129 -9.90 -8.59 -5.79
CA GLU A 129 -9.61 -8.64 -7.23
C GLU A 129 -8.46 -9.61 -7.57
N PHE A 130 -7.40 -9.65 -6.75
CA PHE A 130 -6.14 -10.30 -7.15
C PHE A 130 -5.75 -11.55 -6.33
N CYS A 131 -6.55 -11.98 -5.35
CA CYS A 131 -6.21 -13.13 -4.49
C CYS A 131 -6.01 -14.44 -5.25
N SER A 132 -6.69 -14.64 -6.38
CA SER A 132 -6.55 -15.83 -7.22
C SER A 132 -5.43 -15.72 -8.26
N HIS A 133 -4.73 -14.59 -8.35
CA HIS A 133 -3.70 -14.39 -9.35
C HIS A 133 -2.47 -15.26 -9.03
N PRO A 134 -1.91 -16.03 -9.99
CA PRO A 134 -0.81 -16.97 -9.72
C PRO A 134 0.47 -16.31 -9.19
N ALA A 135 0.71 -15.05 -9.58
CA ALA A 135 1.84 -14.27 -9.06
C ALA A 135 1.58 -13.62 -7.68
N ALA A 136 0.36 -13.60 -7.16
CA ALA A 136 0.06 -13.05 -5.84
C ALA A 136 0.41 -14.09 -4.74
N GLY A 137 1.68 -14.11 -4.32
CA GLY A 137 2.20 -15.16 -3.42
C GLY A 137 1.91 -14.91 -1.94
N ALA A 138 1.88 -13.66 -1.49
CA ALA A 138 1.55 -13.31 -0.11
C ALA A 138 1.08 -11.86 0.01
N TRP A 139 0.18 -11.62 0.96
CA TRP A 139 -0.30 -10.31 1.35
C TRP A 139 0.30 -9.90 2.71
N VAL A 140 0.78 -8.67 2.80
CA VAL A 140 1.32 -8.10 4.04
C VAL A 140 0.50 -6.87 4.38
N LEU A 141 -0.26 -6.95 5.47
CA LEU A 141 -1.19 -5.91 5.92
C LEU A 141 -0.50 -4.65 6.45
N ASP A 142 0.79 -4.75 6.84
CA ASP A 142 1.57 -3.60 7.30
C ASP A 142 2.65 -3.16 6.29
N GLY A 143 2.32 -2.12 5.53
CA GLY A 143 3.24 -1.40 4.66
C GLY A 143 4.08 -0.33 5.37
N GLY A 144 4.06 -0.28 6.70
CA GLY A 144 4.79 0.68 7.54
C GLY A 144 3.89 1.65 8.31
N LEU A 145 2.60 1.32 8.49
CA LEU A 145 1.62 2.13 9.22
C LEU A 145 2.06 2.38 10.66
N PHE A 146 2.69 1.39 11.30
CA PHE A 146 3.24 1.52 12.65
C PHE A 146 4.37 2.55 12.76
N ALA A 147 4.99 2.94 11.64
CA ALA A 147 5.95 4.03 11.61
C ALA A 147 5.31 5.40 11.48
N ALA A 148 4.04 5.48 11.05
CA ALA A 148 3.26 6.71 10.94
C ALA A 148 2.51 7.02 12.23
N SER A 149 1.92 6.00 12.85
CA SER A 149 1.16 6.10 14.09
C SER A 149 1.31 4.80 14.88
N SER A 150 0.85 4.75 16.13
CA SER A 150 0.81 3.51 16.92
C SER A 150 -0.60 3.32 17.48
N PRO A 151 -1.12 2.08 17.56
CA PRO A 151 -2.38 1.83 18.24
C PRO A 151 -2.30 2.26 19.71
N ASP A 152 -3.38 2.85 20.21
CA ASP A 152 -3.49 3.30 21.61
C ASP A 152 -3.40 2.13 22.62
N SER A 153 -3.64 0.89 22.16
CA SER A 153 -3.51 -0.33 22.96
C SER A 153 -3.34 -1.58 22.08
N ARG A 154 -2.93 -2.69 22.71
CA ARG A 154 -2.92 -4.02 22.06
C ARG A 154 -4.29 -4.41 21.52
N HIS A 155 -5.34 -4.16 22.30
CA HIS A 155 -6.72 -4.47 21.90
C HIS A 155 -7.14 -3.68 20.66
N ALA A 156 -6.75 -2.39 20.56
CA ALA A 156 -7.00 -1.59 19.36
C ALA A 156 -6.27 -2.15 18.13
N GLY A 157 -5.01 -2.59 18.30
CA GLY A 157 -4.28 -3.24 17.22
C GLY A 157 -4.90 -4.56 16.76
N GLU A 158 -5.43 -5.37 17.69
CA GLU A 158 -6.15 -6.61 17.36
C GLU A 158 -7.46 -6.33 16.64
N ALA A 159 -8.27 -5.39 17.14
CA ALA A 159 -9.51 -4.99 16.48
C ALA A 159 -9.29 -4.45 15.06
N TRP A 160 -8.21 -3.69 14.85
CA TRP A 160 -7.80 -3.23 13.54
C TRP A 160 -7.43 -4.38 12.60
N LEU A 161 -6.62 -5.34 13.06
CA LEU A 161 -6.27 -6.53 12.27
C LEU A 161 -7.51 -7.35 11.91
N ASP A 162 -8.41 -7.57 12.87
CA ASP A 162 -9.66 -8.31 12.65
C ASP A 162 -10.53 -7.62 11.59
N ALA A 163 -10.60 -6.28 11.60
CA ALA A 163 -11.32 -5.51 10.59
C ALA A 163 -10.72 -5.71 9.18
N LEU A 164 -9.39 -5.61 9.04
CA LEU A 164 -8.73 -5.80 7.74
C LEU A 164 -8.83 -7.23 7.22
N VAL A 165 -8.69 -8.23 8.09
CA VAL A 165 -8.81 -9.65 7.71
C VAL A 165 -10.24 -10.01 7.34
N THR A 166 -11.25 -9.42 7.99
CA THR A 166 -12.66 -9.65 7.65
C THR A 166 -13.04 -9.02 6.31
N ALA A 167 -12.33 -7.97 5.89
CA ALA A 167 -12.55 -7.30 4.62
C ALA A 167 -11.88 -8.02 3.42
N ALA A 168 -10.87 -8.87 3.67
CA ALA A 168 -10.12 -9.60 2.64
C ALA A 168 -10.81 -10.91 2.22
#